data_AF-A0A661B0P5-F1
#
_entry.id   AF-A0A661B0P5-F1
#
_cell.length_a   1.000
_cell.length_b   1.000
_cell.length_c   1.000
_cell.angle_alpha   90.00
_cell.angle_beta   90.00
_cell.angle_gamma   90.00
#
_symmetry.space_group_name_H-M   'P 1'
#
loop_
_entity.id
_entity.type
_entity.pdbx_description
1 polymer ?
#
loop_
_entity_poly.entity_id
_entity_poly.type
_entity_poly.pdbx_seq_one_letter_code
_entity_poly.pdbx_strand_id
1 'polypeptide(L)'
;MINIFIIFIGLLFAAFFAGTETAFVSQLYVKSSGLSEWWREHPEKLLATTLVGTNVAYVTSTALATEFAMKKFGAFSEFYVTILLSLIALIFCETLPKSFGLRFAPKWIKIADKVLFAFHILAFPVIIIV
;
A
#
# COMPACT_ATOMS: atom_id res chain seq x y z
N MET A 1 4.74 0.37 -23.13
CA MET A 1 5.71 -0.32 -22.25
C MET A 1 5.90 0.43 -20.93
N ILE A 2 6.10 1.75 -20.95
CA ILE A 2 6.24 2.57 -19.73
C ILE A 2 5.05 2.46 -18.76
N ASN A 3 3.80 2.41 -19.25
CA ASN A 3 2.61 2.27 -18.40
C ASN A 3 2.62 0.98 -17.57
N ILE A 4 3.06 -0.14 -18.16
CA ILE A 4 3.11 -1.45 -17.47
C ILE A 4 4.10 -1.41 -16.31
N PHE A 5 5.25 -0.77 -16.50
CA PHE A 5 6.26 -0.61 -15.46
C PHE A 5 5.74 0.23 -14.28
N ILE A 6 5.05 1.33 -14.58
CA ILE A 6 4.44 2.19 -13.56
C ILE A 6 3.32 1.44 -12.80
N ILE A 7 2.47 0.69 -13.50
CA ILE A 7 1.42 -0.14 -12.90
C ILE A 7 2.05 -1.16 -11.94
N PHE A 8 3.10 -1.86 -12.38
CA PHE A 8 3.78 -2.84 -11.56
C PHE A 8 4.37 -2.22 -10.28
N ILE A 9 5.05 -1.07 -10.40
CA ILE A 9 5.57 -0.34 -9.25
C ILE A 9 4.45 0.12 -8.31
N GLY A 10 3.34 0.62 -8.86
CA GLY A 10 2.19 1.05 -8.06
C GLY A 10 1.58 -0.11 -7.26
N LEU A 11 1.43 -1.28 -7.86
CA LEU A 11 0.97 -2.48 -7.14
C LEU A 11 1.95 -2.93 -6.06
N LEU A 12 3.27 -2.82 -6.30
CA LEU A 12 4.28 -3.08 -5.27
C LEU A 12 4.18 -2.09 -4.11
N PHE A 13 3.93 -0.82 -4.38
CA PHE A 13 3.71 0.16 -3.31
C PHE A 13 2.43 -0.12 -2.53
N ALA A 14 1.32 -0.45 -3.21
CA ALA A 14 0.08 -0.84 -2.54
C ALA A 14 0.32 -2.03 -1.61
N ALA A 15 1.02 -3.07 -2.09
CA ALA A 15 1.43 -4.22 -1.29
C ALA A 15 2.30 -3.82 -0.08
N PHE A 16 3.29 -2.95 -0.30
CA PHE A 16 4.16 -2.47 0.77
C PHE A 16 3.38 -1.76 1.88
N PHE A 17 2.48 -0.83 1.53
CA PHE A 17 1.70 -0.10 2.52
C PHE A 17 0.74 -1.01 3.29
N ALA A 18 0.07 -1.94 2.61
CA ALA A 18 -0.82 -2.91 3.26
C ALA A 18 -0.08 -3.81 4.26
N GLY A 19 1.09 -4.35 3.86
CA GLY A 19 1.93 -5.15 4.75
C GLY A 19 2.48 -4.34 5.93
N THR A 20 2.87 -3.08 5.68
CA THR A 20 3.37 -2.15 6.71
C THR A 20 2.31 -1.82 7.75
N GLU A 21 1.08 -1.54 7.33
CA GLU A 21 -0.05 -1.32 8.25
C GLU A 21 -0.20 -2.47 9.23
N THR A 22 -0.31 -3.70 8.72
CA THR A 22 -0.53 -4.88 9.57
C THR A 22 0.68 -5.16 10.46
N ALA A 23 1.91 -5.01 9.93
CA ALA A 23 3.13 -5.18 10.72
C ALA A 23 3.17 -4.20 11.89
N PHE A 24 2.92 -2.92 11.65
CA PHE A 24 3.01 -1.86 12.65
C PHE A 24 1.89 -1.99 13.68
N VAL A 25 0.65 -2.19 13.22
CA VAL A 25 -0.52 -2.38 14.09
C VAL A 25 -0.32 -3.57 15.04
N SER A 26 0.22 -4.69 14.53
CA SER A 26 0.50 -5.87 15.37
C SER A 26 1.52 -5.63 16.49
N GLN A 27 2.32 -4.56 16.38
CA GLN A 27 3.43 -4.25 17.27
C GLN A 27 3.20 -2.99 18.13
N LEU A 28 2.05 -2.31 17.98
CA LEU A 28 1.70 -1.11 18.73
C LEU A 28 1.76 -1.30 20.26
N TYR A 29 1.38 -2.48 20.75
CA TYR A 29 1.29 -2.78 22.18
C TYR A 29 2.39 -3.74 22.67
N VAL A 30 3.29 -4.16 21.79
CA VAL A 30 4.39 -5.06 22.13
C VAL A 30 5.57 -4.25 22.64
N LYS A 31 6.05 -4.52 23.87
CA LYS A 31 7.25 -3.88 24.42
C LYS A 31 8.48 -4.27 23.60
N SER A 32 9.33 -3.29 23.27
CA SER A 32 10.59 -3.47 22.52
C SER A 32 10.46 -4.05 21.11
N SER A 33 9.36 -3.76 20.39
CA SER A 33 9.15 -4.25 19.03
C SER A 33 10.01 -3.59 17.95
N GLY A 34 10.74 -2.52 18.29
CA GLY A 34 11.49 -1.69 17.34
C GLY A 34 10.62 -0.70 16.56
N LEU A 35 9.31 -0.64 16.85
CA LEU A 35 8.41 0.41 16.39
C LEU A 35 8.75 1.73 17.07
N SER A 36 8.80 2.83 16.29
CA SER A 36 9.06 4.16 16.84
C SER A 36 7.98 4.58 17.83
N GLU A 37 8.37 5.32 18.87
CA GLU A 37 7.42 5.78 19.89
C GLU A 37 6.37 6.73 19.29
N TRP A 38 6.75 7.52 18.28
CA TRP A 38 5.85 8.46 17.62
C TRP A 38 4.64 7.75 16.99
N TRP A 39 4.84 6.60 16.34
CA TRP A 39 3.73 5.80 15.79
C TRP A 39 2.85 5.16 16.86
N ARG A 40 3.41 4.88 18.06
CA ARG A 40 2.64 4.36 19.19
C ARG A 40 1.75 5.43 19.81
N GLU A 41 2.25 6.65 19.88
CA GLU A 41 1.51 7.82 20.37
C GLU A 41 0.44 8.28 19.37
N HIS A 42 0.64 8.03 18.06
CA HIS A 42 -0.24 8.47 16.98
C HIS A 42 -0.67 7.31 16.04
N PRO A 43 -1.35 6.27 16.56
CA PRO A 43 -1.79 5.13 15.75
C PRO A 43 -2.78 5.52 14.64
N GLU A 44 -3.54 6.60 14.83
CA GLU A 44 -4.42 7.16 13.80
C GLU A 44 -3.63 7.71 12.61
N LYS A 45 -2.48 8.34 12.85
CA LYS A 45 -1.60 8.83 11.77
C LYS A 45 -0.94 7.69 11.03
N LEU A 46 -0.60 6.59 11.72
CA LEU A 46 -0.13 5.35 11.09
C LEU A 46 -1.17 4.84 10.09
N LEU A 47 -2.40 4.60 10.56
CA LEU A 47 -3.48 4.07 9.73
C LEU A 47 -3.82 5.00 8.56
N ALA A 48 -3.92 6.30 8.80
CA ALA A 48 -4.18 7.28 7.74
C ALA A 48 -3.06 7.29 6.69
N THR A 49 -1.80 7.22 7.12
CA THR A 49 -0.64 7.20 6.21
C THR A 49 -0.65 5.95 5.34
N THR A 50 -0.85 4.76 5.93
CA THR A 50 -0.88 3.51 5.17
C THR A 50 -2.08 3.44 4.25
N LEU A 51 -3.27 3.90 4.69
CA LEU A 51 -4.48 3.95 3.89
C LEU A 51 -4.36 4.88 2.67
N VAL A 52 -3.76 6.06 2.84
CA VAL A 52 -3.49 6.97 1.72
C VAL A 52 -2.51 6.31 0.74
N GLY A 53 -1.45 5.69 1.26
CA GLY A 53 -0.45 5.02 0.45
C GLY A 53 -1.02 3.87 -0.39
N THR A 54 -1.79 2.97 0.23
CA THR A 54 -2.43 1.83 -0.48
C THR A 54 -3.38 2.34 -1.55
N ASN A 55 -4.26 3.27 -1.21
CA ASN A 55 -5.30 3.74 -2.12
C ASN A 55 -4.74 4.53 -3.29
N VAL A 56 -3.81 5.47 -3.05
CA VAL A 56 -3.20 6.24 -4.14
C VAL A 56 -2.47 5.31 -5.11
N ALA A 57 -1.68 4.38 -4.59
CA ALA A 57 -0.92 3.45 -5.42
C ALA A 57 -1.84 2.51 -6.20
N TYR A 58 -2.90 2.00 -5.56
CA TYR A 58 -3.85 1.10 -6.20
C TYR A 58 -4.70 1.79 -7.26
N VAL A 59 -5.36 2.90 -6.93
CA VAL A 59 -6.22 3.65 -7.86
C VAL A 59 -5.43 4.15 -9.07
N THR A 60 -4.20 4.62 -8.86
CA THR A 60 -3.32 5.02 -9.98
C THR A 60 -3.02 3.83 -10.89
N SER A 61 -2.72 2.67 -10.30
CA SER A 61 -2.41 1.44 -11.06
C SER A 61 -3.62 0.95 -11.84
N THR A 62 -4.81 0.96 -11.26
CA THR A 62 -6.04 0.52 -11.95
C THR A 62 -6.42 1.48 -13.06
N ALA A 63 -6.34 2.80 -12.83
CA ALA A 63 -6.64 3.80 -13.85
C ALA A 63 -5.71 3.67 -15.07
N LEU A 64 -4.40 3.53 -14.85
CA LEU A 64 -3.41 3.35 -15.91
C LEU A 64 -3.56 2.02 -16.64
N ALA A 65 -3.93 0.95 -15.93
CA ALA A 65 -4.13 -0.36 -16.53
C ALA A 65 -5.38 -0.40 -17.41
N THR A 66 -6.48 0.20 -16.95
CA THR A 66 -7.71 0.33 -17.74
C THR A 66 -7.45 1.14 -19.00
N GLU A 67 -6.78 2.29 -18.88
CA GLU A 67 -6.41 3.13 -20.03
C GLU A 67 -5.53 2.37 -21.04
N PHE A 68 -4.52 1.66 -20.55
CA PHE A 68 -3.62 0.88 -21.39
C PHE A 68 -4.37 -0.25 -22.13
N ALA A 69 -5.26 -0.95 -21.43
CA ALA A 69 -6.01 -2.05 -22.00
C ALA A 69 -7.03 -1.55 -23.04
N MET A 70 -7.73 -0.46 -22.76
CA MET A 70 -8.68 0.14 -23.71
C MET A 70 -7.99 0.54 -25.01
N LYS A 71 -6.81 1.15 -24.93
CA LYS A 71 -6.03 1.51 -26.11
C LYS A 71 -5.54 0.32 -26.93
N LYS A 72 -5.27 -0.82 -26.28
CA LYS A 72 -4.68 -1.99 -26.94
C LYS A 72 -5.71 -3.02 -27.40
N PHE A 73 -6.79 -3.19 -26.66
CA PHE A 73 -7.77 -4.27 -26.82
C PHE A 73 -9.21 -3.77 -27.05
N GLY A 74 -9.45 -2.46 -27.00
CA GLY A 74 -10.76 -1.85 -27.27
C GLY A 74 -11.70 -1.77 -26.07
N ALA A 75 -12.94 -1.34 -26.31
CA ALA A 75 -13.88 -0.89 -25.27
C ALA A 75 -14.27 -1.96 -24.23
N PHE A 76 -14.36 -3.25 -24.61
CA PHE A 76 -14.75 -4.31 -23.67
C PHE A 76 -13.63 -4.72 -22.69
N SER A 77 -12.40 -4.23 -22.88
CA SER A 77 -11.24 -4.63 -22.06
C SER A 77 -11.28 -4.11 -20.61
N GLU A 78 -11.97 -2.99 -20.36
CA GLU A 78 -12.19 -2.42 -19.03
C GLU A 78 -12.76 -3.43 -18.04
N PHE A 79 -13.79 -4.18 -18.47
CA PHE A 79 -14.47 -5.16 -17.63
C PHE A 79 -13.51 -6.28 -17.19
N TYR A 80 -12.73 -6.82 -18.14
CA TYR A 80 -11.75 -7.86 -17.87
C TYR A 80 -10.63 -7.36 -16.96
N VAL A 81 -10.14 -6.14 -17.18
CA VAL A 81 -9.11 -5.51 -16.33
C VAL A 81 -9.63 -5.33 -14.90
N THR A 82 -10.87 -4.86 -14.74
CA THR A 82 -11.47 -4.63 -13.42
C THR A 82 -11.52 -5.91 -12.60
N ILE A 83 -11.99 -7.01 -13.19
CA ILE A 83 -12.04 -8.32 -12.51
C ILE A 83 -10.63 -8.83 -12.20
N LEU A 84 -9.75 -8.82 -13.20
CA LEU A 84 -8.40 -9.36 -13.06
C LEU A 84 -7.57 -8.59 -12.02
N LEU A 85 -7.59 -7.25 -12.07
CA LEU A 85 -6.87 -6.43 -11.10
C LEU A 85 -7.46 -6.50 -9.72
N SER A 86 -8.78 -6.65 -9.58
CA SER A 86 -9.40 -6.85 -8.26
C SER A 86 -8.88 -8.14 -7.61
N LEU A 87 -8.80 -9.24 -8.35
CA LEU A 87 -8.25 -10.50 -7.85
C LEU A 87 -6.75 -10.38 -7.54
N ILE A 88 -5.98 -9.77 -8.43
CA ILE A 88 -4.55 -9.54 -8.22
C ILE A 88 -4.32 -8.68 -6.99
N ALA A 89 -5.07 -7.60 -6.82
CA ALA A 89 -4.93 -6.70 -5.69
C ALA A 89 -5.32 -7.38 -4.38
N LEU A 90 -6.45 -8.10 -4.35
CA LEU A 90 -6.89 -8.82 -3.17
C LEU A 90 -5.84 -9.83 -2.70
N ILE A 91 -5.20 -10.55 -3.63
CA ILE A 91 -4.19 -11.55 -3.29
C ILE A 91 -2.85 -10.89 -2.99
N PHE A 92 -2.32 -10.11 -3.93
CA PHE A 92 -0.93 -9.65 -3.93
C PHE A 92 -0.72 -8.27 -3.32
N CYS A 93 -1.75 -7.42 -3.26
CA CYS A 93 -1.65 -6.09 -2.65
C CYS A 93 -2.27 -6.06 -1.24
N GLU A 94 -3.16 -6.99 -0.91
CA GLU A 94 -3.86 -7.02 0.38
C GLU A 94 -3.48 -8.26 1.20
N THR A 95 -3.96 -9.45 0.82
CA THR A 95 -3.95 -10.64 1.68
C THR A 95 -2.53 -11.18 1.93
N LEU A 96 -1.73 -11.32 0.87
CA LEU A 96 -0.36 -11.81 1.00
C LEU A 96 0.52 -10.81 1.76
N PRO A 97 0.61 -9.51 1.38
CA PRO A 97 1.49 -8.58 2.09
C PRO A 97 1.13 -8.43 3.56
N LYS A 98 -0.16 -8.40 3.92
CA LYS A 98 -0.60 -8.36 5.32
C LYS A 98 -0.15 -9.60 6.10
N SER A 99 -0.27 -10.78 5.49
CA SER A 99 0.20 -12.04 6.08
C SER A 99 1.72 -12.06 6.31
N PHE A 100 2.49 -11.57 5.33
CA PHE A 100 3.95 -11.41 5.46
C PHE A 100 4.33 -10.36 6.51
N GLY A 101 3.66 -9.21 6.50
CA GLY A 101 3.86 -8.13 7.45
C GLY A 101 3.63 -8.59 8.89
N LEU A 102 2.57 -9.35 9.13
CA LEU A 102 2.29 -9.94 10.44
C LEU A 102 3.38 -10.93 10.87
N ARG A 103 3.74 -11.88 10.00
CA ARG A 103 4.71 -12.94 10.32
C ARG A 103 6.12 -12.42 10.56
N PHE A 104 6.53 -11.38 9.84
CA PHE A 104 7.89 -10.85 9.88
C PHE A 104 7.96 -9.43 10.47
N ALA A 105 6.96 -9.04 11.28
CA ALA A 105 6.77 -7.67 11.75
C ALA A 105 8.05 -7.01 12.33
N PRO A 106 8.85 -7.65 13.22
CA PRO A 106 10.03 -6.99 13.79
C PRO A 106 11.12 -6.66 12.76
N LYS A 107 11.25 -7.47 11.69
CA LYS A 107 12.20 -7.18 10.60
C LYS A 107 11.62 -6.16 9.62
N TRP A 108 10.32 -6.28 9.32
CA TRP A 108 9.61 -5.37 8.43
C TRP A 108 9.65 -3.93 8.93
N ILE A 109 9.32 -3.73 10.22
CA ILE A 109 9.30 -2.40 10.85
C ILE A 109 10.64 -1.69 10.72
N LYS A 110 11.77 -2.38 10.98
CA LYS A 110 13.11 -1.76 10.88
C LYS A 110 13.41 -1.16 9.51
N ILE A 111 12.86 -1.75 8.46
CA ILE A 111 13.07 -1.32 7.07
C ILE A 111 12.02 -0.26 6.70
N ALA A 112 10.76 -0.51 7.05
CA ALA A 112 9.63 0.29 6.62
C ALA A 112 9.47 1.60 7.41
N ASP A 113 9.94 1.69 8.65
CA ASP A 113 9.70 2.84 9.54
C ASP A 113 10.16 4.18 8.93
N LYS A 114 11.40 4.23 8.43
CA LYS A 114 11.95 5.43 7.78
C LYS A 114 11.21 5.78 6.49
N VAL A 115 10.85 4.78 5.70
CA VAL A 115 10.16 4.96 4.41
C VAL A 115 8.74 5.48 4.66
N LEU A 116 8.05 4.90 5.64
CA LEU A 116 6.71 5.29 6.03
C LEU A 116 6.69 6.70 6.60
N PHE A 117 7.67 7.07 7.43
CA PHE A 117 7.77 8.43 7.99
C PHE A 117 8.06 9.48 6.91
N ALA A 118 8.93 9.18 5.95
CA ALA A 118 9.16 10.05 4.80
C ALA A 118 7.88 10.24 3.96
N PHE A 119 7.14 9.15 3.73
CA PHE A 119 5.86 9.23 3.03
C PHE A 119 4.80 10.00 3.82
N HIS A 120 4.75 9.83 5.15
CA HIS A 120 3.87 10.60 6.03
C HIS A 120 4.06 12.11 5.87
N ILE A 121 5.32 12.58 5.87
CA ILE A 121 5.62 14.01 5.67
C ILE A 121 5.14 14.48 4.31
N LEU A 122 5.39 13.69 3.25
CA LEU A 122 4.96 14.02 1.89
C LEU A 122 3.43 14.07 1.76
N ALA A 123 2.74 13.10 2.35
CA ALA A 123 1.30 12.94 2.30
C ALA A 123 0.57 13.74 3.41
N PHE A 124 1.29 14.45 4.27
CA PHE A 124 0.75 15.23 5.38
C PHE A 124 -0.43 16.15 5.02
N PRO A 125 -0.41 16.92 3.91
CA PRO A 125 -1.55 17.78 3.58
C PRO A 125 -2.84 17.01 3.26
N VAL A 126 -2.73 15.74 2.85
CA VAL A 126 -3.87 14.86 2.64
C VAL A 126 -4.28 14.21 3.96
N ILE A 127 -3.30 13.74 4.74
CA ILE A 127 -3.51 13.03 6.02
C ILE A 127 -4.19 13.90 7.09
N ILE A 128 -4.10 15.23 7.02
CA ILE A 128 -4.77 16.10 7.99
C ILE A 128 -6.30 16.17 7.79
N ILE A 129 -6.77 15.84 6.58
CA ILE A 129 -8.18 15.92 6.18
C ILE A 129 -8.88 14.56 6.37
N VAL A 130 -8.10 13.47 6.41
CA VAL A 130 -8.55 12.10 6.68
C VAL A 130 -8.61 11.86 8.18
#